data_AF-A0AA39RH58-F1
#
_entry.id   AF-A0AA39RH58-F1
#
_cell.length_a   1.000
_cell.length_b   1.000
_cell.length_c   1.000
_cell.angle_alpha   90.00
_cell.angle_beta   90.00
_cell.angle_gamma   90.00
#
_symmetry.space_group_name_H-M   'P 1'
#
loop_
_entity.id
_entity.type
_entity.pdbx_description
1 polymer ?
#
loop_
_entity_poly.entity_id
_entity_poly.type
_entity_poly.pdbx_seq_one_letter_code
_entity_poly.pdbx_strand_id
1 'polypeptide(L)'
;MASSKLGVEMEKLSVEQLKAFKEQTDLEVNLLQDSLNNIRTATSRLEIASSALQDLSNRPLGSQMLVPLTASLYVPGTLHDADKVLIDIGTGYFVEKTMAEGKDYCERKINLLKSNFDQLIEVASKRKV
;
A
#
# COMPACT_ATOMS: atom_id res chain seq x y z
N MET A 1 -8.07 3.02 32.22
CA MET A 1 -7.71 2.20 33.39
C MET A 1 -7.00 0.88 33.06
N ALA A 2 -6.52 0.65 31.82
CA ALA A 2 -5.78 -0.58 31.47
C ALA A 2 -4.25 -0.46 31.63
N SER A 3 -3.70 0.77 31.54
CA SER A 3 -2.25 1.01 31.60
C SER A 3 -1.63 0.74 32.98
N SER A 4 -2.38 0.97 34.07
CA SER A 4 -1.89 0.74 35.44
C SER A 4 -1.80 -0.73 35.86
N LYS A 5 -2.43 -1.67 35.12
CA LYS A 5 -2.33 -3.11 35.41
C LYS A 5 -1.04 -3.74 34.85
N LEU A 6 -0.59 -3.31 33.67
CA LEU A 6 0.64 -3.80 33.02
C LEU A 6 1.91 -3.41 33.80
N GLY A 7 1.98 -2.19 34.33
CA GLY A 7 3.14 -1.75 35.12
C GLY A 7 3.36 -2.56 36.41
N VAL A 8 2.28 -3.00 37.06
CA VAL A 8 2.31 -3.78 38.31
C VAL A 8 2.63 -5.27 38.08
N GLU A 9 2.45 -5.78 36.86
CA GLU A 9 2.89 -7.13 36.47
C GLU A 9 4.37 -7.18 36.06
N MET A 10 4.92 -6.11 35.46
CA MET A 10 6.32 -6.06 35.05
C MET A 10 7.31 -6.08 36.23
N GLU A 11 6.95 -5.46 37.37
CA GLU A 11 7.77 -5.49 38.59
C GLU A 11 7.90 -6.88 39.22
N LYS A 12 7.07 -7.85 38.81
CA LYS A 12 7.06 -9.22 39.33
C LYS A 12 7.79 -10.23 38.42
N LEU A 13 8.26 -9.80 37.25
CA LEU A 13 8.94 -10.67 36.28
C LEU A 13 10.43 -10.82 36.63
N SER A 14 10.99 -12.01 36.36
CA SER A 14 12.44 -12.21 36.45
C SER A 14 13.17 -11.50 35.31
N VAL A 15 14.49 -11.30 35.45
CA VAL A 15 15.32 -10.67 34.41
C VAL A 15 15.26 -11.44 33.09
N GLU A 16 15.20 -12.78 33.15
CA GLU A 16 15.07 -13.66 31.99
C GLU A 16 13.71 -13.48 31.30
N GLN A 17 12.63 -13.35 32.07
CA GLN A 17 11.28 -13.11 31.54
C GLN A 17 11.16 -11.73 30.89
N LEU A 18 11.77 -10.70 31.50
CA LEU A 18 11.85 -9.35 30.92
C LEU A 18 12.64 -9.33 29.62
N LYS A 19 13.73 -10.10 29.54
CA LYS A 19 14.52 -10.23 28.31
C LYS A 19 13.71 -10.88 27.18
N ALA A 20 13.01 -11.98 27.48
CA ALA A 20 12.14 -12.65 26.49
C ALA A 20 10.99 -11.73 26.03
N PHE A 21 10.39 -10.97 26.96
CA PHE A 21 9.34 -10.01 26.64
C PHE A 21 9.85 -8.85 25.76
N LYS A 22 11.06 -8.34 26.03
CA LYS A 22 11.72 -7.35 25.17
C LYS A 22 11.91 -7.90 23.75
N GLU A 23 12.49 -9.09 23.61
CA GLU A 23 12.74 -9.70 22.30
C GLU A 23 11.44 -9.89 21.50
N GLN A 24 10.35 -10.31 22.16
CA GLN A 24 9.03 -10.39 21.54
C GLN A 24 8.52 -9.01 21.08
N THR A 25 8.64 -8.00 21.93
CA THR A 25 8.18 -6.64 21.62
C THR A 25 8.96 -6.04 20.44
N ASP A 26 10.28 -6.26 20.40
CA ASP A 26 11.14 -5.81 19.29
C ASP A 26 10.71 -6.46 17.96
N LEU A 27 10.39 -7.76 17.95
CA LEU A 27 9.88 -8.46 16.77
C LEU A 27 8.54 -7.89 16.29
N GLU A 28 7.60 -7.64 17.21
CA GLU A 28 6.30 -7.06 16.88
C GLU A 28 6.43 -5.64 16.32
N VAL A 29 7.31 -4.82 16.90
CA VAL A 29 7.59 -3.46 16.40
C VAL A 29 8.16 -3.50 14.98
N ASN A 30 9.10 -4.40 14.69
CA ASN A 30 9.66 -4.56 13.35
C ASN A 30 8.58 -4.97 12.34
N LEU A 31 7.72 -5.93 12.68
CA LEU A 31 6.63 -6.37 11.81
C LEU A 31 5.63 -5.25 11.51
N LEU A 32 5.33 -4.40 12.50
CA LEU A 32 4.48 -3.22 12.31
C LEU A 32 5.15 -2.19 11.39
N GLN A 33 6.46 -1.94 11.56
CA GLN A 33 7.20 -1.04 10.68
C GLN A 33 7.23 -1.53 9.22
N ASP A 34 7.49 -2.82 9.00
CA ASP A 34 7.48 -3.42 7.67
C ASP A 34 6.09 -3.31 7.01
N SER A 35 5.04 -3.56 7.79
CA SER A 35 3.66 -3.43 7.33
C SER A 35 3.31 -1.99 6.93
N LEU A 36 3.74 -0.99 7.71
CA LEU A 36 3.57 0.44 7.39
C LEU A 36 4.31 0.82 6.09
N ASN A 37 5.54 0.33 5.92
CA ASN A 37 6.33 0.56 4.70
C ASN A 37 5.69 -0.08 3.46
N ASN A 38 5.14 -1.28 3.60
CA ASN A 38 4.41 -1.97 2.53
C ASN A 38 3.16 -1.19 2.11
N ILE A 39 2.35 -0.74 3.08
CA ILE A 39 1.15 0.06 2.80
C ILE A 39 1.52 1.37 2.09
N ARG A 40 2.57 2.06 2.55
CA ARG A 40 3.04 3.31 1.93
C ARG A 40 3.50 3.09 0.49
N THR A 41 4.28 2.03 0.23
CA THR A 41 4.76 1.67 -1.10
C THR A 41 3.59 1.34 -2.04
N ALA A 42 2.62 0.56 -1.57
CA ALA A 42 1.42 0.24 -2.35
C ALA A 42 0.58 1.48 -2.66
N THR A 43 0.41 2.38 -1.67
CA THR A 43 -0.31 3.65 -1.85
C THR A 43 0.36 4.51 -2.92
N SER A 44 1.69 4.68 -2.86
CA SER A 44 2.45 5.44 -3.85
C SER A 44 2.32 4.86 -5.26
N ARG A 45 2.34 3.54 -5.41
CA ARG A 45 2.12 2.88 -6.73
C ARG A 45 0.73 3.17 -7.29
N LEU A 46 -0.30 3.17 -6.45
CA LEU A 46 -1.66 3.50 -6.87
C LEU A 46 -1.82 4.99 -7.22
N GLU A 47 -1.16 5.89 -6.50
CA GLU A 47 -1.14 7.32 -6.82
C GLU A 47 -0.47 7.57 -8.18
N ILE A 48 0.66 6.91 -8.45
CA ILE A 48 1.32 6.94 -9.77
C ILE A 48 0.40 6.39 -10.85
N ALA A 49 -0.26 5.25 -10.61
CA ALA A 49 -1.21 4.66 -11.57
C ALA A 49 -2.36 5.62 -11.86
N SER A 50 -2.95 6.25 -10.84
CA SER A 50 -4.03 7.23 -11.00
C SER A 50 -3.59 8.44 -11.83
N SER A 51 -2.39 8.95 -11.60
CA SER A 51 -1.82 10.02 -12.42
C SER A 51 -1.60 9.58 -13.87
N ALA A 52 -1.09 8.37 -14.08
CA ALA A 52 -0.88 7.83 -15.42
C ALA A 52 -2.21 7.65 -16.18
N LEU A 53 -3.28 7.23 -15.50
CA LEU A 53 -4.63 7.18 -16.08
C LEU A 53 -5.13 8.57 -16.49
N GLN A 54 -4.88 9.59 -15.65
CA GLN A 54 -5.22 10.97 -15.98
C GLN A 54 -4.45 11.47 -17.21
N ASP A 55 -3.15 11.21 -17.26
CA ASP A 55 -2.29 11.59 -18.39
C ASP A 55 -2.71 10.87 -19.68
N LEU A 56 -3.05 9.59 -19.59
CA LEU A 56 -3.51 8.79 -20.73
C LEU A 56 -4.84 9.31 -21.27
N SER A 57 -5.79 9.67 -20.38
CA SER A 57 -7.10 10.20 -20.77
C SER A 57 -7.04 11.54 -21.52
N ASN A 58 -5.95 12.29 -21.36
CA ASN A 58 -5.75 13.57 -22.03
C ASN A 58 -5.00 13.44 -23.37
N ARG A 59 -4.53 12.23 -23.72
CA ARG A 59 -3.78 12.02 -24.96
C ARG A 59 -4.71 11.80 -26.15
N PRO A 60 -4.45 12.44 -27.30
CA PRO A 60 -5.20 12.15 -28.52
C PRO A 60 -5.05 10.69 -28.96
N LEU A 61 -6.10 10.14 -29.55
CA LEU A 61 -6.03 8.86 -30.26
C LEU A 61 -4.97 8.93 -31.37
N GLY A 62 -4.24 7.83 -31.57
CA GLY A 62 -3.14 7.78 -32.53
C GLY A 62 -1.81 8.35 -32.00
N SER A 63 -1.75 8.78 -30.74
CA SER A 63 -0.50 9.25 -30.11
C SER A 63 0.54 8.13 -30.06
N GLN A 64 1.77 8.46 -30.46
CA GLN A 64 2.93 7.58 -30.30
C GLN A 64 3.40 7.55 -28.84
N MET A 65 3.72 6.37 -28.33
CA MET A 65 4.27 6.17 -27.00
C MET A 65 5.28 5.02 -26.98
N LEU A 66 6.18 5.04 -25.99
CA LEU A 66 7.08 3.93 -25.73
C LEU A 66 6.47 3.02 -24.67
N VAL A 67 6.28 1.75 -25.01
CA VAL A 67 5.76 0.73 -24.10
C VAL A 67 6.92 -0.11 -23.60
N PRO A 68 7.09 -0.29 -22.28
CA PRO A 68 8.13 -1.15 -21.73
C PRO A 68 7.83 -2.61 -22.05
N LEU A 69 8.75 -3.30 -22.74
CA LEU A 69 8.68 -4.75 -22.97
C LEU A 69 9.40 -5.51 -21.85
N THR A 70 10.51 -4.94 -21.37
CA THR A 70 11.29 -5.43 -20.22
C THR A 70 11.83 -4.24 -19.42
N ALA A 71 12.57 -4.50 -18.35
CA ALA A 71 13.17 -3.44 -17.52
C ALA A 71 14.12 -2.48 -18.28
N SER A 72 14.73 -2.94 -19.38
CA SER A 72 15.72 -2.17 -20.14
C SER A 72 15.38 -1.99 -21.62
N LEU A 73 14.20 -2.42 -22.07
CA LEU A 73 13.80 -2.38 -23.48
C LEU A 73 12.40 -1.77 -23.63
N TYR A 74 12.31 -0.77 -24.50
CA TYR A 74 11.07 -0.09 -24.86
C TYR A 74 10.80 -0.25 -26.35
N VAL A 75 9.54 -0.45 -26.70
CA VAL A 75 9.10 -0.54 -28.10
C VAL A 75 8.13 0.60 -28.43
N PRO A 76 8.18 1.17 -29.64
CA PRO A 76 7.20 2.15 -30.06
C PRO A 76 5.82 1.50 -30.23
N GLY A 77 4.78 2.18 -29.76
CA GLY A 77 3.39 1.78 -29.87
C GLY A 77 2.49 2.99 -30.11
N THR A 78 1.28 2.73 -30.59
CA THR A 78 0.28 3.77 -30.89
C THR A 78 -0.94 3.56 -30.00
N LEU A 79 -1.42 4.63 -29.37
CA LEU A 79 -2.63 4.58 -28.55
C LEU A 79 -3.88 4.43 -29.43
N HIS A 80 -4.51 3.25 -29.39
CA HIS A 80 -5.72 2.96 -30.15
C HIS A 80 -7.01 3.29 -29.38
N ASP A 81 -7.03 3.08 -28.07
CA ASP A 81 -8.18 3.31 -27.22
C ASP A 81 -7.71 3.91 -25.89
N ALA A 82 -8.27 5.07 -25.53
CA ALA A 82 -7.97 5.80 -24.30
C ALA A 82 -9.14 5.76 -23.30
N ASP A 83 -10.26 5.10 -23.65
CA ASP A 83 -11.48 5.06 -22.84
C ASP A 83 -11.56 3.82 -21.96
N LYS A 84 -10.76 2.78 -22.28
CA LYS A 84 -10.78 1.49 -21.60
C LYS A 84 -9.44 1.13 -20.98
N VAL A 85 -9.50 0.51 -19.82
CA VAL A 85 -8.33 0.08 -19.05
C VAL A 85 -8.55 -1.31 -18.45
N LEU A 86 -7.47 -2.06 -18.31
CA LEU A 86 -7.48 -3.34 -17.59
C LEU A 86 -7.11 -3.11 -16.13
N ILE A 87 -7.93 -3.63 -15.22
CA ILE A 87 -7.71 -3.57 -13.78
C ILE A 87 -7.42 -4.97 -13.26
N ASP A 88 -6.29 -5.13 -12.56
CA ASP A 88 -5.97 -6.31 -11.77
C ASP A 88 -6.83 -6.34 -10.50
N ILE A 89 -7.66 -7.38 -10.37
CA ILE A 89 -8.51 -7.62 -9.20
C ILE A 89 -7.95 -8.69 -8.26
N GLY A 90 -6.79 -9.25 -8.58
CA GLY A 90 -6.07 -10.26 -7.81
C GLY A 90 -6.21 -11.67 -8.37
N THR A 91 -5.40 -12.59 -7.83
CA THR A 91 -5.38 -14.02 -8.21
C THR A 91 -5.16 -14.28 -9.72
N GLY A 92 -4.58 -13.32 -10.44
CA GLY A 92 -4.32 -13.42 -11.88
C GLY A 92 -5.50 -13.03 -12.78
N TYR A 93 -6.57 -12.42 -12.23
CA TYR A 93 -7.72 -11.98 -13.00
C TYR A 93 -7.65 -10.48 -13.30
N PHE A 94 -8.01 -10.14 -14.53
CA PHE A 94 -8.10 -8.77 -15.02
C PHE A 94 -9.50 -8.50 -15.55
N VAL A 95 -10.01 -7.29 -15.29
CA VAL A 95 -11.33 -6.85 -15.76
C VAL A 95 -11.14 -5.59 -16.58
N GLU A 96 -11.75 -5.55 -17.77
CA GLU A 96 -11.84 -4.34 -18.58
C GLU A 96 -12.87 -3.39 -17.96
N LYS A 97 -12.45 -2.15 -17.75
CA LYS A 97 -13.24 -1.07 -17.15
C LYS A 97 -13.08 0.20 -17.94
N THR A 98 -14.03 1.11 -17.80
CA THR A 98 -13.90 2.46 -18.34
C THR A 98 -12.80 3.24 -17.60
N MET A 99 -12.23 4.25 -18.24
CA MET A 99 -11.23 5.12 -17.66
C MET A 99 -11.72 5.78 -16.36
N ALA A 100 -13.00 6.17 -16.30
CA ALA A 100 -13.62 6.73 -15.10
C ALA A 100 -13.70 5.72 -13.95
N GLU A 101 -14.15 4.49 -14.23
CA GLU A 101 -14.17 3.40 -13.24
C GLU A 101 -12.74 3.02 -12.79
N GLY A 102 -11.75 3.11 -13.67
CA GLY A 102 -10.34 2.89 -13.33
C GLY A 102 -9.80 3.91 -12.34
N LYS A 103 -10.08 5.19 -12.54
CA LYS A 103 -9.71 6.27 -11.61
C LYS A 103 -10.38 6.07 -10.24
N ASP A 104 -11.68 5.82 -10.24
CA ASP A 104 -12.46 5.56 -9.02
C ASP A 104 -11.96 4.29 -8.29
N TYR A 105 -11.54 3.24 -9.01
CA TYR A 105 -10.88 2.08 -8.40
C TYR A 105 -9.58 2.45 -7.68
N CYS A 106 -8.70 3.23 -8.33
CA CYS A 106 -7.47 3.70 -7.71
C CYS A 106 -7.75 4.54 -6.45
N GLU A 107 -8.66 5.51 -6.53
CA GLU A 107 -9.03 6.38 -5.41
C GLU A 107 -9.58 5.59 -4.21
N ARG A 108 -10.53 4.68 -4.45
CA ARG A 108 -11.04 3.80 -3.38
C ARG A 108 -9.94 2.99 -2.73
N LYS A 109 -9.02 2.43 -3.52
CA LYS A 109 -7.94 1.59 -3.00
C LYS A 109 -6.92 2.42 -2.21
N ILE A 110 -6.61 3.64 -2.66
CA ILE A 110 -5.77 4.60 -1.94
C ILE A 110 -6.41 4.95 -0.59
N ASN A 111 -7.70 5.28 -0.57
CA ASN A 111 -8.42 5.65 0.65
C ASN A 111 -8.47 4.49 1.66
N LEU A 112 -8.68 3.26 1.18
CA LEU A 112 -8.60 2.06 2.01
C LEU A 112 -7.22 1.88 2.62
N LEU A 113 -6.15 2.03 1.83
CA LEU A 113 -4.78 1.89 2.33
C LEU A 113 -4.40 3.01 3.31
N LYS A 114 -4.83 4.24 3.08
CA LYS A 114 -4.64 5.36 4.02
C LYS A 114 -5.34 5.09 5.35
N SER A 115 -6.60 4.63 5.32
CA SER A 115 -7.32 4.25 6.53
C SER A 115 -6.62 3.11 7.30
N ASN A 116 -6.16 2.08 6.59
CA ASN A 116 -5.41 0.98 7.20
C ASN A 116 -4.08 1.45 7.80
N PHE A 117 -3.40 2.40 7.14
CA PHE A 117 -2.17 3.00 7.64
C PHE A 117 -2.41 3.73 8.96
N ASP A 118 -3.45 4.57 9.03
CA ASP A 118 -3.78 5.34 10.22
C ASP A 118 -4.13 4.42 11.41
N GLN A 119 -4.93 3.38 11.17
CA GLN A 119 -5.24 2.36 12.18
C GLN A 119 -3.98 1.67 12.69
N LEU A 120 -3.05 1.34 11.80
CA LEU A 120 -1.82 0.65 12.17
C LEU A 120 -0.87 1.55 12.96
N ILE A 121 -0.80 2.84 12.62
CA ILE A 121 -0.08 3.85 13.40
C ILE A 121 -0.67 4.00 14.81
N GLU A 122 -1.99 4.00 14.94
CA GLU A 122 -2.66 4.07 16.25
C GLU A 122 -2.28 2.86 17.12
N VAL A 123 -2.30 1.65 16.55
CA VAL A 123 -1.89 0.42 17.24
C VAL A 123 -0.42 0.45 17.61
N ALA A 124 0.46 0.87 16.69
CA ALA A 124 1.89 0.97 16.94
C ALA A 124 2.23 2.01 18.02
N SER A 125 1.49 3.12 18.08
CA SER A 125 1.70 4.16 19.10
C SER A 125 1.30 3.70 20.50
N LYS A 126 0.26 2.88 20.62
CA LYS A 126 -0.17 2.29 21.89
C LYS A 126 0.80 1.24 22.44
N ARG A 127 1.62 0.61 21.59
CA ARG A 127 2.63 -0.40 22.00
C ARG A 127 4.02 0.17 22.30
N LYS A 128 4.29 1.43 21.94
CA LYS A 128 5.55 2.12 22.28
C LYS A 128 5.65 2.60 23.73
N VAL A 129 4.62 2.35 24.55
CA VAL A 129 4.50 2.77 25.96
C VAL A 129 4.46 1.56 26.87
#